data_AF-X1QBB4-F1
#
_entry.id   AF-X1QBB4-F1
#
_cell.length_a   1.000
_cell.length_b   1.000
_cell.length_c   1.000
_cell.angle_alpha   90.00
_cell.angle_beta   90.00
_cell.angle_gamma   90.00
#
_symmetry.space_group_name_H-M   'P 1'
#
loop_
_entity.id
_entity.type
_entity.pdbx_description
1 polymer ?
#
loop_
_entity_poly.entity_id
_entity_poly.type
_entity_poly.pdbx_seq_one_letter_code
_entity_poly.pdbx_strand_id
1 'polypeptide(L)' 'MRRLKHWRDARRAKKIVEEIIAKEGPPESEDEVAEIFKRAWGQLGYKVVDARAEFEKRGEEG' A
#
# COMPACT_ATOMS: atom_id res chain seq x y z
N MET A 1 1.18 -18.42 16.52
CA MET A 1 0.48 -18.40 15.21
C MET A 1 0.94 -17.22 14.36
N ARG A 2 1.99 -17.39 13.53
CA ARG A 2 2.53 -16.33 12.65
C ARG A 2 1.83 -16.22 11.27
N ARG A 3 0.66 -16.85 11.08
CA ARG A 3 -0.04 -16.90 9.77
C ARG A 3 -1.21 -15.92 9.62
N LEU A 4 -1.59 -15.17 10.67
CA LEU A 4 -2.79 -14.30 10.69
C LEU A 4 -2.49 -12.79 10.63
N LYS A 5 -1.22 -12.36 10.55
CA LYS A 5 -0.86 -10.93 10.42
C LYS A 5 -1.12 -10.43 8.98
N HIS A 6 -0.72 -11.20 7.96
CA HIS A 6 -0.96 -10.86 6.56
C HIS A 6 -2.43 -10.72 6.16
N TRP A 7 -3.33 -11.49 6.81
CA TRP A 7 -4.78 -11.40 6.56
C TRP A 7 -5.42 -10.10 7.07
N ARG A 8 -4.77 -9.38 7.99
CA ARG A 8 -5.23 -8.05 8.45
C ARG A 8 -4.78 -6.95 7.50
N ASP A 9 -3.57 -7.04 6.97
CA ASP A 9 -3.04 -6.06 6.02
C ASP A 9 -3.80 -6.12 4.70
N ALA A 10 -4.13 -7.33 4.21
CA ALA A 10 -4.96 -7.50 3.01
C ALA A 10 -6.38 -6.91 3.19
N ARG A 11 -7.00 -7.09 4.37
CA ARG A 11 -8.31 -6.48 4.66
C ARG A 11 -8.24 -4.96 4.75
N ARG A 12 -7.15 -4.42 5.30
CA ARG A 12 -6.92 -2.98 5.38
C ARG A 12 -6.65 -2.37 3.99
N ALA A 13 -5.89 -3.07 3.15
CA ALA A 13 -5.67 -2.72 1.75
C ALA A 13 -7.00 -2.64 1.00
N LYS A 14 -7.83 -3.68 1.13
CA LYS A 14 -9.16 -3.71 0.53
C LYS A 14 -9.99 -2.50 0.96
N LYS A 15 -10.03 -2.20 2.26
CA LYS A 15 -10.78 -1.05 2.78
C LYS A 15 -10.31 0.28 2.17
N ILE A 16 -8.99 0.49 2.08
CA ILE A 16 -8.43 1.73 1.52
C ILE A 16 -8.77 1.85 0.03
N VAL A 17 -8.69 0.75 -0.73
CA VAL A 17 -9.10 0.72 -2.14
C VAL A 17 -10.60 1.04 -2.28
N GLU A 18 -11.46 0.45 -1.44
CA GLU A 18 -12.90 0.76 -1.40
C GLU A 18 -13.17 2.24 -1.08
N GLU A 19 -12.42 2.84 -0.15
CA GLU A 19 -12.53 4.27 0.20
C GLU A 19 -12.09 5.19 -0.95
N ILE A 20 -11.08 4.80 -1.73
CA ILE A 20 -10.63 5.55 -2.90
C ILE A 20 -11.70 5.49 -3.99
N ILE A 21 -12.20 4.29 -4.30
CA ILE A 21 -13.25 4.08 -5.31
C ILE A 21 -14.55 4.82 -4.94
N ALA A 22 -14.92 4.86 -3.66
CA ALA A 22 -16.11 5.58 -3.21
C ALA A 22 -16.01 7.11 -3.40
N LYS A 23 -14.78 7.66 -3.44
CA LYS A 23 -14.54 9.10 -3.61
C LYS A 23 -14.29 9.50 -5.06
N GLU A 24 -13.49 8.70 -5.76
CA GLU A 24 -13.00 9.02 -7.11
C GLU A 24 -13.85 8.34 -8.19
N GLY A 25 -14.67 7.34 -7.83
CA GLY A 25 -15.41 6.51 -8.76
C GLY A 25 -14.70 5.18 -9.07
N PRO A 26 -15.39 4.23 -9.72
CA PRO A 26 -14.75 3.00 -10.18
C PRO A 26 -13.73 3.32 -11.28
N PRO A 27 -12.54 2.69 -11.27
CA PRO A 27 -11.55 2.89 -12.33
C PRO A 27 -12.10 2.36 -13.67
N GLU A 28 -11.86 3.10 -14.74
CA GLU A 28 -12.31 2.76 -16.10
C GLU A 28 -11.20 2.11 -16.93
N SER A 29 -9.96 2.13 -16.43
CA SER A 29 -8.77 1.63 -17.12
C SER A 29 -7.83 0.83 -16.20
N GLU A 30 -7.01 -0.04 -16.78
CA GLU A 30 -5.97 -0.78 -16.05
C GLU A 30 -4.93 0.16 -15.40
N ASP A 31 -4.63 1.30 -16.04
CA ASP A 31 -3.74 2.32 -15.50
C ASP A 31 -4.32 2.98 -14.24
N GLU A 32 -5.62 3.28 -14.21
CA GLU A 32 -6.29 3.80 -13.02
C GLU A 32 -6.34 2.76 -11.90
N VAL A 33 -6.54 1.49 -12.23
CA VAL A 33 -6.43 0.40 -11.26
C VAL A 33 -5.03 0.40 -10.62
N ALA A 34 -3.97 0.47 -11.43
CA ALA A 34 -2.59 0.50 -10.93
C ALA A 34 -2.32 1.72 -10.04
N GLU A 35 -2.81 2.90 -10.40
CA GLU A 35 -2.73 4.13 -9.61
C GLU A 35 -3.47 4.00 -8.26
N ILE A 36 -4.70 3.48 -8.25
CA ILE A 36 -5.48 3.27 -7.02
C ILE A 36 -4.77 2.27 -6.10
N PHE A 37 -4.26 1.17 -6.64
CA PHE A 37 -3.47 0.21 -5.86
C PHE A 37 -2.18 0.85 -5.32
N LYS A 38 -1.45 1.63 -6.12
CA LYS A 38 -0.24 2.35 -5.68
C LYS A 38 -0.55 3.34 -4.55
N ARG A 39 -1.66 4.07 -4.62
CA ARG A 39 -2.13 4.98 -3.56
C ARG A 39 -2.54 4.22 -2.31
N ALA A 40 -3.29 3.13 -2.45
CA ALA A 40 -3.71 2.30 -1.33
C ALA A 40 -2.52 1.66 -0.61
N TRP A 41 -1.56 1.13 -1.38
CA TRP A 41 -0.29 0.65 -0.88
C TRP A 41 0.59 1.76 -0.32
N GLY A 42 0.54 2.98 -0.85
CA GLY A 42 1.20 4.15 -0.29
C GLY A 42 0.65 4.54 1.09
N GLN A 43 -0.67 4.46 1.29
CA GLN A 43 -1.30 4.70 2.60
C GLN A 43 -1.01 3.58 3.61
N LEU A 44 -0.93 2.32 3.16
CA LEU A 44 -0.43 1.22 4.00
C LEU A 44 1.07 1.34 4.27
N GLY A 45 1.78 1.79 3.24
CA GLY A 45 3.22 1.87 3.11
C GLY A 45 3.81 3.16 3.63
N TYR A 46 3.04 4.15 4.11
CA TYR A 46 3.61 5.27 4.89
C TYR A 46 4.17 4.80 6.25
N LYS A 47 4.10 3.49 6.57
CA LYS A 47 4.96 2.82 7.56
C LYS A 47 6.14 2.02 6.98
N VAL A 48 6.17 1.82 5.66
CA VAL A 48 7.19 1.08 4.90
C VAL A 48 8.16 2.04 4.18
N VAL A 49 7.76 3.27 3.83
CA VAL A 49 8.65 4.28 3.22
C VAL A 49 9.67 4.79 4.25
N ASP A 50 9.32 4.92 5.53
CA ASP A 50 10.32 5.12 6.60
C ASP A 50 11.27 3.92 6.70
N ALA A 51 10.75 2.68 6.67
CA ALA A 51 11.58 1.48 6.74
C ALA A 51 12.48 1.28 5.51
N ARG A 52 12.08 1.75 4.33
CA ARG A 52 12.86 1.67 3.09
C ARG A 52 13.87 2.80 2.97
N ALA A 53 13.51 4.03 3.38
CA ALA A 53 14.47 5.13 3.49
C ALA A 53 15.56 4.83 4.54
N GLU A 54 15.22 4.17 5.65
CA GLU A 54 16.19 3.71 6.65
C GLU A 54 17.07 2.54 6.13
N PHE A 55 16.56 1.72 5.21
CA PHE A 55 17.30 0.62 4.58
C PHE A 55 18.24 1.08 3.47
N GLU A 56 17.81 2.00 2.60
CA GLU A 56 18.66 2.61 1.57
C GLU A 56 19.81 3.40 2.20
N LYS A 57 19.56 4.09 3.32
CA LYS A 57 20.60 4.78 4.09
C LYS A 57 21.63 3.85 4.76
N ARG A 58 21.32 2.56 4.92
CA ARG A 58 22.19 1.54 5.54
C ARG A 58 22.98 0.70 4.53
N GLY A 59 22.61 0.76 3.25
CA GLY A 59 23.31 0.07 2.16
C GLY A 59 24.50 0.85 1.60
N GLU A 60 24.68 2.12 1.98
CA GLU A 60 25.77 2.98 1.53
C GLU A 60 26.98 3.00 2.49
N GLU A 61 26.85 2.40 3.68
CA GLU A 61 27.92 2.31 4.71
C GLU A 61 28.53 0.90 4.84
N GLY A 62 28.16 -0.03 3.96
CA GLY A 62 28.62 -1.44 3.97
C GLY A 62 29.65 -1.76 2.89
#